data_AF-A0A2T8X2S5-F1
#
_entry.id   AF-A0A2T8X2S5-F1
#
_cell.length_a   1.000
_cell.length_b   1.000
_cell.length_c   1.000
_cell.angle_alpha   90.00
_cell.angle_beta   90.00
_cell.angle_gamma   90.00
#
_symmetry.space_group_name_H-M   'P 1'
#
loop_
_entity.id
_entity.type
_entity.pdbx_description
1 polymer ?
#
loop_
_entity_poly.entity_id
_entity_poly.type
_entity_poly.pdbx_seq_one_letter_code
_entity_poly.pdbx_strand_id
1 'polypeptide(L)'
;MKDPMFIKQIELMNELCQIELNQPIKNFLPQIFSSNETQHCLWPLGEFFRPYFHQIEAIHYRKHAEPDANRAIRDFVLYEKKWDNLPLIVWRVLFERYRQLQTVITVNIAIENHQFMILPVGVDNPLKLRFAVARLLFAMKLPYKLNDQSLLDTDSLFAHRPPALH
;
A
#
# COMPACT_ATOMS: atom_id res chain seq x y z
N MET A 1 7.95 -23.78 -1.36
CA MET A 1 8.88 -22.72 -0.94
C MET A 1 8.04 -21.47 -0.73
N LYS A 2 7.93 -20.93 0.49
CA LYS A 2 7.08 -19.75 0.74
C LYS A 2 7.71 -18.52 0.04
N ASP A 3 6.91 -17.72 -0.65
CA ASP A 3 7.37 -16.50 -1.32
C ASP A 3 8.03 -15.55 -0.29
N PRO A 4 9.29 -15.11 -0.48
CA PRO A 4 9.98 -14.22 0.45
C PRO A 4 9.24 -12.89 0.69
N MET A 5 8.45 -12.41 -0.27
CA MET A 5 7.61 -11.22 -0.10
C MET A 5 6.49 -11.47 0.92
N PHE A 6 5.83 -12.62 0.80
CA PHE A 6 4.75 -13.01 1.68
C PHE A 6 5.24 -13.13 3.14
N ILE A 7 6.46 -13.65 3.36
CA ILE A 7 7.07 -13.71 4.70
C ILE A 7 7.17 -12.31 5.33
N LYS A 8 7.70 -11.34 4.58
CA LYS A 8 7.84 -9.95 5.06
C LYS A 8 6.50 -9.30 5.41
N GLN A 9 5.45 -9.59 4.64
CA GLN A 9 4.10 -9.09 4.91
C GLN A 9 3.53 -9.69 6.20
N ILE A 10 3.69 -11.01 6.40
CA ILE A 10 3.27 -11.67 7.64
C ILE A 10 4.06 -11.16 8.85
N GLU A 11 5.38 -10.94 8.71
CA GLU A 11 6.23 -10.40 9.78
C GLU A 11 5.74 -9.01 10.21
N LEU A 12 5.48 -8.11 9.26
CA LEU A 12 4.97 -6.77 9.57
C LEU A 12 3.58 -6.82 10.23
N MET A 13 2.68 -7.68 9.77
CA MET A 13 1.38 -7.87 10.43
C MET A 13 1.53 -8.46 11.83
N ASN A 14 2.48 -9.38 12.05
CA ASN A 14 2.75 -9.92 13.39
C ASN A 14 3.29 -8.84 14.32
N GLU A 15 4.18 -7.97 13.86
CA GLU A 15 4.64 -6.81 14.63
C GLU A 15 3.48 -5.88 15.01
N LEU A 16 2.56 -5.61 14.07
CA LEU A 16 1.36 -4.83 14.35
C LEU A 16 0.48 -5.50 15.42
N CYS A 17 0.25 -6.81 15.34
CA CYS A 17 -0.48 -7.56 16.37
C CYS A 17 0.19 -7.46 17.74
N GLN A 18 1.53 -7.51 17.81
CA GLN A 18 2.24 -7.38 19.08
C GLN A 18 2.06 -5.98 19.68
N ILE A 19 2.14 -4.93 18.87
CA ILE A 19 2.03 -3.54 19.32
C ILE A 19 0.59 -3.21 19.75
N GLU A 20 -0.40 -3.53 18.93
CA GLU A 20 -1.79 -3.06 19.14
C GLU A 20 -2.65 -4.05 19.92
N LEU A 21 -2.36 -5.34 19.82
CA LEU A 21 -3.20 -6.41 20.38
C LEU A 21 -2.48 -7.24 21.45
N ASN A 22 -1.20 -6.94 21.73
CA ASN A 22 -0.37 -7.61 22.72
C ASN A 22 -0.30 -9.14 22.58
N GLN A 23 -0.44 -9.65 21.36
CA GLN A 23 -0.44 -11.08 21.06
C GLN A 23 0.15 -11.36 19.67
N PRO A 24 0.73 -12.55 19.43
CA PRO A 24 1.22 -12.92 18.11
C PRO A 24 0.08 -13.21 17.12
N ILE A 25 0.33 -12.97 15.82
CA ILE A 25 -0.68 -13.16 14.75
C ILE A 25 -1.28 -14.57 14.73
N LYS A 26 -0.51 -15.59 15.14
CA LYS A 26 -0.94 -16.99 15.19
C LYS A 26 -2.10 -17.28 16.16
N ASN A 27 -2.36 -16.36 17.10
CA ASN A 27 -3.44 -16.50 18.08
C ASN A 27 -4.79 -15.99 17.55
N PHE A 28 -4.80 -15.33 16.39
CA PHE A 28 -6.02 -14.79 15.80
C PHE A 28 -6.59 -15.74 14.76
N LEU A 29 -7.91 -15.87 14.74
CA LEU A 29 -8.59 -16.61 13.68
C LEU A 29 -8.53 -15.82 12.37
N PRO A 30 -8.09 -16.45 11.26
CA PRO A 30 -8.05 -15.78 9.97
C PRO A 30 -9.45 -15.31 9.54
N GLN A 31 -9.57 -14.02 9.24
CA GLN A 31 -10.77 -13.39 8.69
C GLN A 31 -10.58 -13.21 7.18
N ILE A 32 -11.53 -13.74 6.41
CA ILE A 32 -11.50 -13.67 4.96
C ILE A 32 -12.27 -12.41 4.52
N PHE A 33 -11.66 -11.66 3.61
CA PHE A 33 -12.23 -10.48 2.98
C PHE A 33 -12.43 -10.81 1.50
N SER A 34 -13.65 -10.56 1.02
CA SER A 34 -13.98 -10.52 -0.39
C SER A 34 -13.28 -9.35 -1.10
N SER A 35 -13.31 -9.37 -2.43
CA SER A 35 -12.75 -8.28 -3.23
C SER A 35 -13.45 -6.94 -2.96
N ASN A 36 -14.78 -6.95 -2.77
CA ASN A 36 -15.55 -5.76 -2.40
C ASN A 36 -15.18 -5.22 -1.02
N GLU A 37 -15.12 -6.09 0.01
CA GLU A 37 -14.71 -5.67 1.36
C GLU A 37 -13.28 -5.12 1.37
N THR A 38 -12.39 -5.72 0.57
CA THR A 38 -11.02 -5.23 0.41
C THR A 38 -10.97 -3.84 -0.24
N GLN A 39 -11.80 -3.60 -1.26
CA GLN A 39 -11.92 -2.28 -1.89
C GLN A 39 -12.35 -1.22 -0.88
N HIS A 40 -13.40 -1.50 -0.09
CA HIS A 40 -13.88 -0.58 0.94
C HIS A 40 -12.85 -0.36 2.04
N CYS A 41 -12.12 -1.41 2.43
CA CYS A 41 -11.05 -1.32 3.43
C CYS A 41 -9.93 -0.37 2.98
N LEU A 42 -9.54 -0.41 1.70
CA LEU A 42 -8.44 0.38 1.14
C LEU A 42 -8.85 1.75 0.60
N TRP A 43 -10.15 2.01 0.43
CA TRP A 43 -10.66 3.28 -0.09
C TRP A 43 -10.07 4.51 0.61
N PRO A 44 -9.96 4.57 1.96
CA PRO A 44 -9.40 5.73 2.64
C PRO A 44 -7.95 6.05 2.25
N LEU A 45 -7.19 5.08 1.73
CA LEU A 45 -5.82 5.31 1.30
C LEU A 45 -5.75 6.17 0.03
N GLY A 46 -6.79 6.12 -0.83
CA GLY A 46 -6.90 6.97 -2.01
C GLY A 46 -6.89 8.46 -1.67
N GLU A 47 -7.41 8.81 -0.50
CA GLU A 47 -7.48 10.19 0.00
C GLU A 47 -6.09 10.80 0.25
N PHE A 48 -5.07 9.96 0.48
CA PHE A 48 -3.71 10.44 0.72
C PHE A 48 -3.11 11.00 -0.58
N PHE A 49 -3.45 10.40 -1.71
CA PHE A 49 -2.92 10.77 -3.02
C PHE A 49 -3.69 11.90 -3.69
N ARG A 50 -4.99 12.00 -3.42
CA ARG A 50 -5.93 12.92 -4.09
C ARG A 50 -5.44 14.38 -4.17
N PRO A 51 -4.87 15.00 -3.11
CA PRO A 51 -4.43 16.39 -3.18
C PRO A 51 -3.21 16.62 -4.09
N TYR A 52 -2.43 15.57 -4.36
CA TYR A 52 -1.11 15.66 -5.00
C TYR A 52 -1.03 14.91 -6.32
N PHE A 53 -2.16 14.40 -6.81
CA PHE A 53 -2.24 13.50 -7.95
C PHE A 53 -1.43 13.99 -9.17
N HIS A 54 -1.61 15.24 -9.58
CA HIS A 54 -0.90 15.82 -10.73
C HIS A 54 0.62 15.88 -10.53
N GLN A 55 1.09 16.17 -9.31
CA GLN A 55 2.52 16.19 -9.01
C GLN A 55 3.10 14.78 -8.98
N ILE A 56 2.35 13.81 -8.48
CA ILE A 56 2.78 12.41 -8.43
C ILE A 56 2.85 11.81 -9.84
N GLU A 57 1.86 12.05 -10.70
CA GLU A 57 1.84 11.54 -12.07
C GLU A 57 2.91 12.16 -12.97
N ALA A 58 3.33 13.39 -12.68
CA ALA A 58 4.44 14.01 -13.38
C ALA A 58 5.76 13.26 -13.17
N ILE A 59 5.93 12.53 -12.06
CA ILE A 59 7.20 11.90 -11.69
C ILE A 59 7.29 10.47 -12.23
N HIS A 60 8.40 10.15 -12.90
CA HIS A 60 8.69 8.77 -13.32
C HIS A 60 8.83 7.79 -12.14
N TYR A 61 8.35 6.56 -12.34
CA TYR A 61 8.62 5.49 -11.37
C TYR A 61 10.11 5.15 -11.32
N ARG A 62 10.67 5.08 -10.12
CA ARG A 62 12.08 4.71 -9.92
C ARG A 62 12.19 3.58 -8.90
N LYS A 63 12.67 2.42 -9.38
CA LYS A 63 12.86 1.22 -8.56
C LYS A 63 13.75 1.43 -7.32
N HIS A 64 14.74 2.32 -7.40
CA HIS A 64 15.62 2.61 -6.27
C HIS A 64 14.91 3.29 -5.09
N ALA A 65 13.71 3.85 -5.28
CA ALA A 65 12.89 4.44 -4.22
C ALA A 65 11.96 3.42 -3.53
N GLU A 66 11.87 2.17 -4.02
CA GLU A 66 11.07 1.11 -3.37
C GLU A 66 11.45 0.84 -1.90
N PRO A 67 12.72 0.87 -1.48
CA PRO A 67 13.09 0.72 -0.07
C PRO A 67 12.53 1.84 0.82
N ASP A 68 12.50 3.08 0.33
CA ASP A 68 11.90 4.21 1.04
C ASP A 68 10.39 4.09 1.13
N ALA A 69 9.73 3.64 0.06
CA ALA A 69 8.30 3.34 0.08
C ALA A 69 7.97 2.21 1.07
N ASN A 70 8.83 1.19 1.18
CA ASN A 70 8.67 0.13 2.19
C ASN A 70 8.82 0.69 3.61
N ARG A 71 9.78 1.58 3.87
CA ARG A 71 9.91 2.28 5.16
C ARG A 71 8.66 3.08 5.48
N ALA A 72 8.17 3.87 4.53
CA ALA A 72 6.96 4.68 4.70
C ALA A 72 5.71 3.83 5.00
N ILE A 73 5.55 2.70 4.33
CA ILE A 73 4.46 1.75 4.61
C ILE A 73 4.62 1.16 6.01
N ARG A 74 5.81 0.71 6.39
CA ARG A 74 6.05 0.16 7.73
C ARG A 74 5.74 1.20 8.81
N ASP A 75 6.20 2.43 8.64
CA ASP A 75 5.96 3.53 9.59
C ASP A 75 4.47 3.90 9.69
N PHE A 76 3.74 3.90 8.58
CA PHE A 76 2.29 4.06 8.59
C PHE A 76 1.60 2.89 9.31
N VAL A 77 1.99 1.66 8.99
CA VAL A 77 1.38 0.45 9.56
C VAL A 77 1.63 0.37 11.06
N LEU A 78 2.82 0.69 11.56
CA LEU A 78 3.15 0.52 12.99
C LEU A 78 2.81 1.74 13.84
N TYR A 79 2.83 2.95 13.26
CA TYR A 79 2.78 4.20 14.03
C TYR A 79 1.85 5.26 13.42
N GLU A 80 1.07 4.92 12.40
CA GLU A 80 0.14 5.83 11.72
C GLU A 80 0.81 7.11 11.19
N LYS A 81 2.11 7.05 10.90
CA LYS A 81 2.82 8.18 10.31
C LYS A 81 2.28 8.50 8.92
N LYS A 82 1.88 9.75 8.73
CA LYS A 82 1.44 10.28 7.45
C LYS A 82 2.60 10.41 6.46
N TRP A 83 2.26 10.45 5.18
CA TRP A 83 3.22 10.51 4.07
C TRP A 83 3.57 11.93 3.63
N ASP A 84 3.04 12.96 4.30
CA ASP A 84 3.07 14.36 3.88
C ASP A 84 4.49 14.90 3.61
N ASN A 85 5.51 14.38 4.31
CA ASN A 85 6.90 14.83 4.19
C ASN A 85 7.78 13.92 3.30
N LEU A 86 7.20 12.91 2.64
CA LEU A 86 7.98 12.02 1.79
C LEU A 86 8.32 12.71 0.45
N PRO A 87 9.50 12.44 -0.11
CA PRO A 87 9.83 12.88 -1.46
C PRO A 87 8.82 12.38 -2.51
N LEU A 88 8.55 13.19 -3.54
CA LEU A 88 7.63 12.87 -4.63
C LEU A 88 7.96 11.53 -5.33
N ILE A 89 9.23 11.18 -5.46
CA ILE A 89 9.67 9.88 -6.00
C ILE A 89 9.19 8.69 -5.16
N VAL A 90 9.07 8.85 -3.84
CA VAL A 90 8.53 7.84 -2.93
C VAL A 90 7.01 7.78 -3.07
N TRP A 91 6.36 8.94 -3.12
CA TRP A 91 4.92 9.04 -3.41
C TRP A 91 4.53 8.34 -4.71
N ARG A 92 5.34 8.50 -5.76
CA ARG A 92 5.14 7.80 -7.04
C ARG A 92 5.12 6.29 -6.88
N VAL A 93 6.06 5.72 -6.11
CA VAL A 93 6.08 4.26 -5.85
C VAL A 93 4.84 3.82 -5.07
N LEU A 94 4.48 4.56 -4.02
CA LEU A 94 3.29 4.26 -3.20
C LEU A 94 2.01 4.32 -4.04
N PHE A 95 1.89 5.35 -4.89
CA PHE A 95 0.76 5.54 -5.77
C PHE A 95 0.67 4.44 -6.83
N GLU A 96 1.78 4.04 -7.46
CA GLU A 96 1.78 2.94 -8.44
C GLU A 96 1.35 1.61 -7.82
N ARG A 97 1.82 1.30 -6.60
CA ARG A 97 1.36 0.11 -5.87
C ARG A 97 -0.14 0.17 -5.59
N TYR A 98 -0.63 1.31 -5.10
CA TYR A 98 -2.06 1.50 -4.84
C TYR A 98 -2.88 1.35 -6.13
N ARG A 99 -2.50 2.05 -7.22
CA ARG A 99 -3.19 2.01 -8.51
C ARG A 99 -3.26 0.60 -9.08
N GLN A 100 -2.14 -0.11 -9.11
CA GLN A 100 -2.13 -1.48 -9.63
C GLN A 100 -2.90 -2.45 -8.72
N LEU A 101 -2.89 -2.25 -7.40
CA LEU A 101 -3.72 -3.02 -6.47
C LEU A 101 -5.21 -2.78 -6.74
N GLN A 102 -5.63 -1.54 -6.99
CA GLN A 102 -7.02 -1.26 -7.38
C GLN A 102 -7.41 -2.00 -8.67
N THR A 103 -6.53 -2.05 -9.67
CA THR A 103 -6.77 -2.85 -10.89
C THR A 103 -6.96 -4.33 -10.57
N VAL A 104 -6.09 -4.90 -9.72
CA VAL A 104 -6.21 -6.31 -9.30
C VAL A 104 -7.54 -6.56 -8.58
N ILE A 105 -7.94 -5.67 -7.67
CA ILE A 105 -9.21 -5.76 -6.95
C ILE A 105 -10.39 -5.73 -7.93
N THR A 106 -10.41 -4.78 -8.87
CA THR A 106 -11.48 -4.66 -9.88
C THR A 106 -11.63 -5.92 -10.72
N VAL A 107 -10.51 -6.51 -11.16
CA VAL A 107 -10.55 -7.78 -11.90
C VAL A 107 -11.12 -8.91 -11.03
N ASN A 108 -10.75 -8.97 -9.75
CA ASN A 108 -11.25 -9.98 -8.83
C ASN A 108 -12.74 -9.79 -8.48
N ILE A 109 -13.24 -8.56 -8.44
CA ILE A 109 -14.68 -8.26 -8.34
C ILE A 109 -15.41 -8.78 -9.58
N ALA A 110 -14.87 -8.53 -10.79
CA ALA A 110 -15.50 -8.94 -12.04
C ALA A 110 -15.63 -10.47 -12.21
N ILE A 111 -14.76 -11.25 -11.57
CA ILE A 111 -14.83 -12.72 -11.54
C ILE A 111 -15.47 -13.27 -10.26
N GLU A 112 -16.14 -12.42 -9.47
CA GLU A 112 -16.84 -12.79 -8.24
C GLU A 112 -15.94 -13.52 -7.21
N ASN A 113 -14.67 -13.11 -7.10
CA ASN A 113 -13.78 -13.69 -6.11
C ASN A 113 -14.17 -13.22 -4.70
N HIS A 114 -14.78 -14.13 -3.94
CA HIS A 114 -15.18 -13.93 -2.55
C HIS A 114 -14.05 -14.15 -1.52
N GLN A 115 -12.87 -14.60 -1.94
CA GLN A 115 -11.72 -14.87 -1.07
C GLN A 115 -10.45 -14.18 -1.59
N PHE A 116 -10.32 -12.89 -1.32
CA PHE A 116 -9.25 -12.07 -1.86
C PHE A 116 -8.11 -11.81 -0.87
N MET A 117 -8.45 -11.46 0.38
CA MET A 117 -7.49 -11.09 1.41
C MET A 117 -7.82 -11.81 2.72
N ILE A 118 -6.79 -12.12 3.50
CA ILE A 118 -6.92 -12.76 4.81
C ILE A 118 -6.20 -11.91 5.84
N LEU A 119 -6.92 -11.49 6.89
CA LEU A 119 -6.41 -10.63 7.98
C LEU A 119 -6.67 -11.28 9.35
N PRO A 120 -5.95 -10.88 10.42
CA PRO A 120 -6.21 -11.35 11.78
C PRO A 120 -7.36 -10.61 12.49
N VAL A 121 -7.99 -9.63 11.82
CA VAL A 121 -9.07 -8.79 12.36
C VAL A 121 -10.23 -8.70 11.39
N GLY A 122 -11.45 -8.51 11.90
CA GLY A 122 -12.66 -8.40 11.11
C GLY A 122 -12.87 -7.04 10.43
N VAL A 123 -13.91 -6.93 9.60
CA VAL A 123 -14.24 -5.74 8.79
C VAL A 123 -14.55 -4.50 9.63
N ASP A 124 -15.01 -4.64 10.86
CA ASP A 124 -15.34 -3.49 11.73
C ASP A 124 -14.16 -3.03 12.59
N ASN A 125 -13.02 -3.73 12.53
CA ASN A 125 -11.88 -3.42 13.37
C ASN A 125 -11.17 -2.13 12.87
N PRO A 126 -10.82 -1.19 13.75
CA PRO A 126 -10.12 0.05 13.37
C PRO A 126 -8.75 -0.19 12.72
N LEU A 127 -8.08 -1.31 13.02
CA LEU A 127 -6.77 -1.66 12.47
C LEU A 127 -6.83 -2.25 11.06
N LYS A 128 -8.03 -2.53 10.52
CA LYS A 128 -8.21 -3.24 9.24
C LYS A 128 -7.42 -2.61 8.08
N LEU A 129 -7.38 -1.28 8.01
CA LEU A 129 -6.64 -0.57 6.97
C LEU A 129 -5.13 -0.81 7.10
N ARG A 130 -4.59 -0.72 8.32
CA ARG A 130 -3.16 -0.95 8.59
C ARG A 130 -2.77 -2.40 8.26
N PHE A 131 -3.60 -3.37 8.61
CA PHE A 131 -3.41 -4.76 8.22
C PHE A 131 -3.50 -4.98 6.70
N ALA A 132 -4.48 -4.38 6.02
CA ALA A 132 -4.62 -4.48 4.57
C ALA A 132 -3.43 -3.86 3.82
N VAL A 133 -2.94 -2.70 4.28
CA VAL A 133 -1.75 -2.04 3.73
C VAL A 133 -0.50 -2.91 3.93
N ALA A 134 -0.32 -3.48 5.13
CA ALA A 134 0.77 -4.42 5.39
C ALA A 134 0.68 -5.66 4.48
N ARG A 135 -0.52 -6.20 4.28
CA ARG A 135 -0.73 -7.43 3.50
C ARG A 135 -0.56 -7.24 2.00
N LEU A 136 -0.99 -6.11 1.45
CA LEU A 136 -1.15 -5.93 0.00
C LEU A 136 -0.14 -4.96 -0.61
N LEU A 137 0.36 -3.98 0.15
CA LEU A 137 1.26 -2.94 -0.38
C LEU A 137 2.71 -3.06 0.12
N PHE A 138 2.94 -3.63 1.30
CA PHE A 138 4.30 -3.78 1.83
C PHE A 138 5.12 -4.76 0.99
N ALA A 139 6.31 -4.31 0.56
CA ALA A 139 7.21 -5.04 -0.32
C ALA A 139 6.55 -5.56 -1.62
N MET A 140 5.43 -4.95 -2.04
CA MET A 140 4.67 -5.37 -3.21
C MET A 140 5.53 -5.36 -4.46
N LYS A 141 5.58 -6.51 -5.14
CA LYS A 141 5.99 -6.60 -6.53
C LYS A 141 4.82 -6.15 -7.40
N LEU A 142 5.06 -5.19 -8.29
CA LEU A 142 4.03 -4.68 -9.19
C LEU A 142 3.53 -5.80 -10.13
N PRO A 143 2.21 -6.08 -10.18
CA PRO A 143 1.64 -7.14 -11.00
C PRO A 143 1.64 -6.81 -12.51
N TYR A 144 1.65 -5.53 -12.87
CA TYR A 144 1.60 -5.06 -14.25
C TYR A 144 2.85 -4.26 -14.61
N LYS A 145 3.16 -4.21 -15.91
CA LYS A 145 4.21 -3.34 -16.44
C LYS A 145 3.85 -1.88 -16.15
N LEU A 146 4.86 -1.09 -15.83
CA LEU A 146 4.71 0.35 -15.67
C LEU A 146 4.36 0.98 -17.02
N ASN A 147 3.41 1.91 -17.00
CA ASN A 147 3.04 2.73 -18.14
C ASN A 147 3.45 4.17 -17.80
N ASP A 148 4.73 4.50 -18.02
CA ASP A 148 5.24 5.85 -17.77
C ASP A 148 4.84 6.73 -18.95
N GLN A 149 3.80 7.56 -18.74
CA GLN A 149 3.30 8.54 -19.70
C GLN A 149 3.91 9.94 -19.48
N SER A 150 4.94 10.06 -18.63
CA SER A 150 5.53 11.36 -18.36
C SER A 150 6.18 11.90 -19.65
N LEU A 151 5.78 13.11 -20.04
CA LEU A 151 6.10 13.68 -21.35
C LEU A 151 7.49 14.35 -21.39
N LEU A 152 8.19 14.54 -20.26
CA LEU A 152 9.47 15.25 -20.20
C LEU A 152 10.36 14.77 -19.03
N ASP A 153 11.66 14.60 -19.29
CA ASP A 153 12.69 14.18 -18.33
C ASP A 153 13.10 15.30 -17.33
N THR A 154 12.20 16.24 -17.04
CA THR A 154 12.42 17.40 -16.14
C THR A 154 12.25 17.09 -14.65
N ASP A 155 11.79 15.88 -14.32
CA ASP A 155 11.38 15.44 -12.98
C ASP A 155 12.49 15.45 -11.94
N SER A 156 13.75 15.32 -12.36
CA SER A 156 14.90 15.21 -11.45
C SER A 156 14.98 16.37 -10.44
N LEU A 157 14.57 17.58 -10.85
CA LEU A 157 14.63 18.78 -10.00
C LEU A 157 13.61 18.76 -8.85
N PHE A 158 12.50 18.05 -9.00
CA PHE A 158 11.38 18.06 -8.05
C PHE A 158 11.16 16.72 -7.36
N ALA A 159 11.65 15.61 -7.92
CA ALA A 159 11.48 14.25 -7.42
C ALA A 159 11.89 14.07 -5.94
N HIS A 160 12.88 14.85 -5.48
CA HIS A 160 13.42 14.78 -4.11
C HIS A 160 12.71 15.70 -3.11
N ARG A 161 11.74 16.50 -3.56
CA ARG A 161 10.96 17.40 -2.69
C ARG A 161 9.64 16.74 -2.29
N PRO A 162 9.09 17.05 -1.11
CA PRO A 162 7.72 16.67 -0.77
C PRO A 162 6.69 17.33 -1.71
N PRO A 163 5.52 16.72 -1.91
CA PRO A 163 4.43 17.39 -2.60
C PRO A 163 3.99 18.64 -1.81
N ALA A 164 3.58 19.69 -2.53
CA ALA A 164 3.12 20.94 -1.92
C ALA A 164 1.71 21.28 -2.40
N LEU A 165 0.84 21.71 -1.50
CA LEU A 165 -0.44 22.30 -1.91
C LEU A 165 -0.15 23.64 -2.59
N HIS A 166 -0.59 23.80 -3.83
CA HIS A 166 -0.53 25.07 -4.56
C HIS A 166 -1.62 26.03 -4.08
#